data_AF-A0A940FCP5-F1
#
_entry.id   AF-A0A940FCP5-F1
#
_cell.length_a   1.000
_cell.length_b   1.000
_cell.length_c   1.000
_cell.angle_alpha   90.00
_cell.angle_beta   90.00
_cell.angle_gamma   90.00
#
_symmetry.space_group_name_H-M   'P 1'
#
loop_
_entity.id
_entity.type
_entity.pdbx_description
1 polymer ?
#
loop_
_entity_poly.entity_id
_entity_poly.type
_entity_poly.pdbx_seq_one_letter_code
_entity_poly.pdbx_strand_id
1 'polypeptide(L)'
;MTATTAQQQLVLVADRVDACYAKTGDVRKCTDAAALGDLGEAKLGAGTGVVDLDATQPTRYQVTMKVDDRTSFAILVQPVGARKRVCSPEGAGGCPKGGAW
;
A
#
# COMPACT_ATOMS: atom_id res chain seq x y z
N MET A 1 -6.22 -11.30 10.43
CA MET A 1 -5.77 -11.14 9.03
C MET A 1 -4.42 -11.81 8.89
N THR A 2 -4.09 -12.41 7.74
CA THR A 2 -2.77 -13.02 7.52
C THR A 2 -1.83 -12.05 6.79
N ALA A 3 -0.52 -12.27 6.92
CA ALA A 3 0.49 -11.48 6.21
C ALA A 3 0.27 -11.50 4.69
N THR A 4 -0.02 -12.66 4.12
CA THR A 4 -0.26 -12.82 2.67
C THR A 4 -1.47 -12.02 2.20
N THR A 5 -2.57 -12.01 2.96
CA THR A 5 -3.75 -11.19 2.62
C THR A 5 -3.40 -9.71 2.66
N ALA A 6 -2.68 -9.25 3.68
CA ALA A 6 -2.27 -7.85 3.79
C ALA A 6 -1.37 -7.42 2.62
N GLN A 7 -0.42 -8.27 2.25
CA GLN A 7 0.47 -8.09 1.10
C GLN A 7 -0.30 -7.98 -0.22
N GLN A 8 -1.26 -8.89 -0.45
CA GLN A 8 -2.11 -8.87 -1.64
C GLN A 8 -2.94 -7.59 -1.73
N GLN A 9 -3.55 -7.16 -0.62
CA GLN A 9 -4.33 -5.93 -0.57
C GLN A 9 -3.48 -4.68 -0.84
N LEU A 10 -2.25 -4.61 -0.29
CA LEU A 10 -1.32 -3.52 -0.60
C LEU A 10 -0.93 -3.47 -2.08
N VAL A 11 -0.63 -4.63 -2.68
CA VAL A 11 -0.29 -4.70 -4.12
C VAL A 11 -1.47 -4.25 -4.97
N LEU A 12 -2.69 -4.71 -4.64
CA LEU A 12 -3.91 -4.30 -5.35
C LEU A 12 -4.11 -2.79 -5.29
N VAL A 13 -4.03 -2.17 -4.10
CA VAL A 13 -4.19 -0.72 -3.97
C VAL A 13 -3.10 0.02 -4.75
N ALA A 14 -1.82 -0.40 -4.65
CA ALA A 14 -0.73 0.20 -5.41
C ALA A 14 -0.95 0.11 -6.93
N ASP A 15 -1.44 -1.03 -7.44
CA ASP A 15 -1.79 -1.21 -8.85
C ASP A 15 -2.92 -0.27 -9.28
N ARG A 16 -3.93 -0.06 -8.43
CA ARG A 16 -5.01 0.90 -8.71
C ARG A 16 -4.50 2.35 -8.71
N VAL A 17 -3.61 2.71 -7.78
CA VAL A 17 -3.01 4.04 -7.73
C VAL A 17 -2.19 4.30 -9.01
N ASP A 18 -1.38 3.34 -9.44
CA ASP A 18 -0.59 3.45 -10.68
C ASP A 18 -1.50 3.55 -11.92
N ALA A 19 -2.59 2.77 -11.98
CA ALA A 19 -3.57 2.86 -13.06
C ALA A 19 -4.31 4.22 -13.08
N CYS A 20 -4.62 4.78 -11.91
CA CYS A 20 -5.18 6.12 -11.80
C CYS A 20 -4.17 7.20 -12.22
N TYR A 21 -2.92 7.09 -11.78
CA TYR A 21 -1.82 7.97 -12.19
C TYR A 21 -1.62 7.98 -13.71
N ALA A 22 -1.71 6.81 -14.37
CA ALA A 22 -1.61 6.73 -15.83
C ALA A 22 -2.69 7.55 -16.57
N LYS A 23 -3.83 7.83 -15.92
CA LYS A 23 -4.91 8.66 -16.47
C LYS A 23 -4.79 10.13 -16.07
N THR A 24 -4.34 10.42 -14.84
CA THR A 24 -4.39 11.77 -14.26
C THR A 24 -3.05 12.50 -14.29
N GLY A 25 -1.93 11.77 -14.37
CA GLY A 25 -0.58 12.28 -14.19
C GLY A 25 -0.26 12.75 -12.75
N ASP A 26 -1.14 12.49 -11.78
CA ASP A 26 -1.00 12.99 -10.41
C ASP A 26 -1.64 12.02 -9.39
N VAL A 27 -0.83 11.35 -8.57
CA VAL A 27 -1.31 10.38 -7.57
C VAL A 27 -2.12 11.03 -6.44
N ARG A 28 -2.02 12.35 -6.25
CA ARG A 28 -2.82 13.07 -5.25
C ARG A 28 -4.31 13.10 -5.59
N LYS A 29 -4.65 12.79 -6.85
CA LYS A 29 -6.05 12.60 -7.31
C LYS A 29 -6.54 11.16 -7.15
N CYS A 30 -5.70 10.28 -6.60
CA CYS A 30 -5.91 8.83 -6.54
C CYS A 30 -5.93 8.32 -5.09
N THR A 31 -6.29 9.16 -4.12
CA THR A 31 -6.19 8.85 -2.68
C THR A 31 -7.47 8.30 -2.07
N ASP A 32 -8.58 8.31 -2.79
CA ASP A 32 -9.87 7.82 -2.31
C ASP A 32 -10.36 6.60 -3.08
N ALA A 33 -11.25 5.82 -2.45
CA ALA A 33 -11.73 4.57 -3.01
C ALA A 33 -12.55 4.78 -4.29
N ALA A 34 -13.22 5.93 -4.44
CA ALA A 34 -14.00 6.22 -5.64
C ALA A 34 -13.08 6.47 -6.86
N ALA A 35 -11.94 7.13 -6.66
CA ALA A 35 -10.93 7.34 -7.68
C ALA A 35 -10.22 6.04 -8.09
N LEU A 36 -9.99 5.12 -7.14
CA LEU A 36 -9.33 3.85 -7.38
C LEU A 36 -10.26 2.76 -7.96
N GLY A 37 -11.57 2.89 -7.77
CA GLY A 37 -12.57 1.95 -8.25
C GLY A 37 -12.63 0.69 -7.39
N ASP A 38 -12.71 -0.48 -8.04
CA ASP A 38 -12.85 -1.76 -7.34
C ASP A 38 -11.55 -2.17 -6.63
N LEU A 39 -11.61 -2.22 -5.30
CA LEU A 39 -10.53 -2.62 -4.41
C LEU A 39 -10.71 -4.05 -3.86
N GLY A 40 -11.69 -4.81 -4.35
CA GLY A 40 -12.01 -6.13 -3.82
C GLY A 40 -12.29 -6.07 -2.30
N GLU A 41 -11.57 -6.87 -1.53
CA GLU A 41 -11.67 -6.88 -0.06
C GLU A 41 -10.85 -5.77 0.63
N ALA A 42 -9.99 -5.07 -0.11
CA ALA A 42 -9.17 -4.01 0.46
C ALA A 42 -10.02 -2.78 0.78
N LYS A 43 -9.75 -2.17 1.94
CA LYS A 43 -10.41 -0.95 2.40
C LYS A 43 -9.37 0.13 2.62
N LEU A 44 -9.68 1.37 2.24
CA LEU A 44 -8.83 2.52 2.53
C LEU A 44 -9.19 3.13 3.89
N GLY A 45 -8.18 3.55 4.64
CA GLY A 45 -8.36 4.27 5.90
C GLY A 45 -7.21 4.08 6.87
N ALA A 46 -7.40 4.54 8.11
CA ALA A 46 -6.43 4.38 9.18
C ALA A 46 -6.83 3.25 10.13
N GLY A 47 -5.90 2.34 10.42
CA GLY A 47 -6.10 1.28 11.42
C GLY A 47 -5.53 -0.08 11.01
N THR A 48 -5.82 -1.08 11.83
CA THR A 48 -5.43 -2.48 11.58
C THR A 48 -6.38 -3.11 10.56
N GLY A 49 -5.81 -3.76 9.54
CA GLY A 49 -6.55 -4.43 8.48
C GLY A 49 -7.14 -3.50 7.41
N VAL A 50 -6.69 -2.24 7.35
CA VAL A 50 -7.03 -1.28 6.29
C VAL A 50 -5.76 -0.71 5.67
N VAL A 51 -5.82 -0.35 4.39
CA VAL A 51 -4.72 0.30 3.67
C VAL A 51 -4.78 1.80 3.90
N ASP A 52 -3.74 2.32 4.53
CA ASP A 52 -3.48 3.74 4.64
C ASP A 52 -2.69 4.18 3.41
N LEU A 53 -3.24 5.12 2.63
CA LEU A 53 -2.64 5.63 1.40
C LEU A 53 -2.25 7.10 1.59
N ASP A 54 -0.95 7.33 1.64
CA ASP A 54 -0.36 8.67 1.65
C ASP A 54 0.15 9.01 0.25
N ALA A 55 -0.34 10.11 -0.32
CA ALA A 55 0.20 10.66 -1.56
C ALA A 55 0.45 12.16 -1.37
N THR A 56 1.62 12.51 -0.82
CA THR A 56 2.03 13.91 -0.61
C THR A 56 2.60 14.59 -1.86
N GLN A 57 3.06 13.84 -2.87
CA GLN A 57 3.67 14.40 -4.09
C GLN A 57 3.01 13.80 -5.36
N PRO A 58 3.02 14.50 -6.51
CA PRO A 58 2.33 14.05 -7.72
C PRO A 58 2.78 12.70 -8.28
N THR A 59 4.02 12.31 -7.99
CA THR A 59 4.65 11.09 -8.50
C THR A 59 5.13 10.16 -7.39
N ARG A 60 4.72 10.39 -6.14
CA ARG A 60 5.15 9.59 -4.99
C ARG A 60 4.00 9.30 -4.05
N TYR A 61 3.90 8.05 -3.65
CA TYR A 61 2.93 7.63 -2.65
C TYR A 61 3.49 6.51 -1.79
N GLN A 62 2.84 6.27 -0.67
CA GLN A 62 3.09 5.17 0.23
C GLN A 62 1.75 4.53 0.58
N VAL A 63 1.64 3.23 0.38
CA VAL A 63 0.54 2.43 0.94
C VAL A 63 1.07 1.65 2.13
N THR A 64 0.40 1.72 3.26
CA THR A 64 0.77 1.05 4.51
C THR A 64 -0.40 0.27 5.05
N MET A 65 -0.16 -0.91 5.60
CA MET A 65 -1.18 -1.68 6.29
C MET A 65 -0.60 -2.29 7.55
N LYS A 66 -1.31 -2.15 8.65
CA LYS A 66 -1.03 -2.87 9.90
C LYS A 66 -1.83 -4.17 9.90
N VAL A 67 -1.17 -5.29 10.12
CA VAL A 67 -1.83 -6.61 10.22
C VAL A 67 -2.28 -6.88 11.65
N ASP A 68 -1.48 -6.42 12.61
CA ASP A 68 -1.73 -6.45 14.04
C ASP A 68 -0.95 -5.29 14.71
N ASP A 69 -0.93 -5.25 16.04
CA ASP A 69 -0.26 -4.20 16.82
C ASP A 69 1.27 -4.20 16.70
N ARG A 70 1.84 -5.28 16.15
CA ARG A 70 3.29 -5.45 15.99
C ARG A 70 3.71 -5.38 14.54
N THR A 71 2.92 -5.95 13.63
CA THR A 71 3.33 -6.21 12.24
C THR A 71 2.68 -5.23 11.27
N SER A 72 3.50 -4.61 10.44
CA SER A 72 3.06 -3.74 9.35
C SER A 72 3.80 -4.03 8.06
N PHE A 73 3.13 -3.77 6.94
CA PHE A 73 3.65 -3.86 5.59
C PHE A 73 3.42 -2.54 4.90
N ALA A 74 4.35 -2.13 4.05
CA ALA A 74 4.20 -0.93 3.24
C ALA A 74 4.82 -1.11 1.85
N ILE A 75 4.27 -0.38 0.87
CA ILE A 75 4.87 -0.19 -0.44
C ILE A 75 5.11 1.30 -0.59
N LEU A 76 6.37 1.68 -0.73
CA LEU A 76 6.80 3.04 -1.00
C LEU A 76 7.10 3.16 -2.50
N VAL A 77 6.57 4.19 -3.14
CA VAL A 77 6.73 4.40 -4.57
C VAL A 77 7.33 5.77 -4.83
N GLN A 78 8.58 5.79 -5.30
CA GLN A 78 9.35 7.03 -5.49
C GLN A 78 10.39 6.87 -6.64
N PRO A 79 10.10 7.33 -7.87
CA PRO A 79 8.81 7.79 -8.41
C PRO A 79 7.86 6.63 -8.76
N VAL A 80 6.66 6.93 -9.26
CA VAL A 80 5.77 5.92 -9.89
C VAL A 80 6.56 5.08 -10.90
N GLY A 81 6.51 3.75 -10.72
CA GLY A 81 7.34 2.78 -11.44
C GLY A 81 8.52 2.21 -10.63
N ALA A 82 8.95 2.89 -9.57
CA ALA A 82 9.96 2.40 -8.63
C ALA A 82 9.31 2.04 -7.28
N ARG A 83 8.83 0.80 -7.17
CA ARG A 83 8.18 0.28 -5.97
C ARG A 83 9.19 -0.38 -5.03
N LYS A 84 9.18 0.01 -3.76
CA LYS A 84 9.93 -0.63 -2.67
C LYS A 84 8.94 -1.22 -1.67
N ARG A 85 8.99 -2.54 -1.48
CA ARG A 85 8.17 -3.26 -0.51
C ARG A 85 8.96 -3.41 0.78
N VAL A 86 8.35 -3.02 1.89
CA VAL A 86 8.96 -3.13 3.22
C VAL A 86 7.96 -3.67 4.24
N CYS A 87 8.48 -4.21 5.33
CA CYS A 87 7.69 -4.69 6.46
C CYS A 87 8.45 -4.49 7.77
N SER A 88 7.72 -4.47 8.88
CA SER A 88 8.30 -4.29 10.21
C SER A 88 7.44 -4.98 11.28
N PRO A 89 8.04 -5.60 12.32
CA PRO A 89 9.48 -5.80 12.50
C PRO A 89 10.01 -6.96 11.65
N GLU A 90 11.30 -6.90 11.32
CA GLU A 90 11.98 -7.91 10.51
C GLU A 90 11.98 -9.27 11.22
N GLY A 91 11.71 -10.34 10.47
CA GLY A 91 11.67 -11.71 11.00
C GLY A 91 10.43 -12.07 11.81
N ALA A 92 9.39 -11.24 11.81
CA ALA A 92 8.13 -11.50 12.53
C ALA A 92 6.90 -11.33 11.65
N GLY A 93 5.80 -12.04 11.99
CA GLY A 93 4.48 -11.79 11.39
C GLY A 93 4.41 -11.93 9.86
N GLY A 94 5.30 -12.73 9.25
CA GLY A 94 5.41 -12.87 7.79
C GLY A 94 6.35 -11.87 7.12
N CYS A 95 7.01 -10.99 7.90
CA CYS A 95 8.09 -10.14 7.42
C CYS A 95 9.43 -10.90 7.42
N PRO A 96 10.13 -11.02 6.29
CA PRO A 96 11.46 -11.63 6.25
C PRO A 96 12.48 -10.86 7.11
N LYS A 97 13.58 -11.52 7.49
CA LYS A 97 14.69 -10.90 8.24
C LYS A 97 15.41 -9.77 7.49
N GLY A 98 15.08 -9.52 6.22
CA GLY A 98 15.60 -8.39 5.45
C GLY A 98 14.64 -7.20 5.37
N GLY A 99 13.50 -7.23 6.08
CA GLY A 99 12.54 -6.12 6.11
C GLY A 99 11.85 -5.83 4.78
N ALA A 100 11.99 -6.70 3.78
CA ALA A 100 11.40 -6.60 2.45
C ALA A 100 10.74 -7.92 2.05
N TRP A 101 9.70 -7.85 1.23
CA TRP A 101 8.83 -8.97 0.82
C TRP A 101 8.34 -8.82 -0.62
#